data_AF-A0A6A4WZ93-F1
#
_entry.id   AF-A0A6A4WZ93-F1
#
_cell.length_a   1.000
_cell.length_b   1.000
_cell.length_c   1.000
_cell.angle_alpha   90.00
_cell.angle_beta   90.00
_cell.angle_gamma   90.00
#
_symmetry.space_group_name_H-M   'P 1'
#
loop_
_entity.id
_entity.type
_entity.pdbx_description
1 polymer ?
#
loop_
_entity_poly.entity_id
_entity_poly.type
_entity_poly.pdbx_seq_one_letter_code
_entity_poly.pdbx_strand_id
1 'polypeptide(L)'
;MPRTYIRKTKRGSWSEEALRRAIQEVRRGTSARATAKRFGIPRQTLQDRCKSENDEKPCLGPRPFFSEDFEEELAQRVIMVADMFYGVTTEKLASLAFEFAERQNIPHRFNREKKQAGPDWVAGFLKRHPEVSVRKPENCSLTRLEAVNKENIRKFYKNVADATAKNGPYPPHRIFNVDETGITPVVDSPKVLAGKGRRNVGRVSSAERGKLTTVVGCVSADGNSVPPSPMLIFGGRKRMDSVLMKDAPLGSIEAVSDNGWVTTPLFMQWFSHFVEHVGPSKDRRVLLLMDNHSAHIS
;
A
#
# COMPACT_ATOMS: atom_id res chain seq x y z
N MET A 1 27.46 -9.71 -9.39
CA MET A 1 27.26 -9.73 -10.86
C MET A 1 26.49 -8.48 -11.27
N PRO A 2 26.78 -7.85 -12.42
CA PRO A 2 25.97 -6.72 -12.90
C PRO A 2 24.54 -7.22 -13.13
N ARG A 3 23.55 -6.57 -12.49
CA ARG A 3 22.13 -6.97 -12.53
C ARG A 3 21.48 -6.76 -13.90
N THR A 4 22.17 -6.06 -14.80
CA THR A 4 21.72 -5.77 -16.16
C THR A 4 22.72 -6.38 -17.13
N TYR A 5 22.40 -7.55 -17.67
CA TYR A 5 23.24 -8.19 -18.69
C TYR A 5 23.13 -7.40 -20.01
N ILE A 6 24.22 -6.75 -20.41
CA ILE A 6 24.32 -6.16 -21.74
C ILE A 6 24.66 -7.28 -22.71
N ARG A 7 23.77 -7.49 -23.67
CA ARG A 7 23.89 -8.58 -24.63
C ARG A 7 25.08 -8.36 -25.57
N LYS A 8 25.99 -9.34 -25.61
CA LYS A 8 27.19 -9.29 -26.47
C LYS A 8 26.92 -9.69 -27.93
N THR A 9 25.78 -10.33 -28.21
CA THR A 9 25.45 -10.88 -29.54
C THR A 9 24.19 -10.25 -30.13
N LYS A 10 24.20 -10.04 -31.45
CA LYS A 10 23.01 -9.61 -32.23
C LYS A 10 22.12 -10.76 -32.71
N ARG A 11 22.37 -12.02 -32.28
CA ARG A 11 21.58 -13.18 -32.71
C ARG A 11 20.11 -13.03 -32.27
N GLY A 12 19.13 -13.29 -33.12
CA GLY A 12 17.71 -13.21 -32.73
C GLY A 12 17.21 -11.80 -32.41
N SER A 13 17.88 -10.75 -32.91
CA SER A 13 17.42 -9.36 -32.79
C SER A 13 16.24 -9.00 -33.70
N TRP A 14 15.83 -9.92 -34.58
CA TRP A 14 14.66 -9.76 -35.45
C TRP A 14 13.35 -9.98 -34.69
N SER A 15 12.26 -9.34 -35.12
CA SER A 15 10.92 -9.58 -34.59
C SER A 15 10.39 -10.95 -35.03
N GLU A 16 9.47 -11.51 -34.26
CA GLU A 16 8.84 -12.79 -34.61
C GLU A 16 8.03 -12.70 -35.91
N GLU A 17 7.35 -11.58 -36.12
CA GLU A 17 6.63 -11.28 -37.36
C GLU A 17 7.54 -11.18 -38.59
N ALA A 18 8.74 -10.60 -38.44
CA ALA A 18 9.71 -10.52 -39.52
C ALA A 18 10.25 -11.92 -39.87
N LEU A 19 10.44 -12.78 -38.88
CA LEU A 19 10.86 -14.17 -39.09
C LEU A 19 9.79 -14.98 -39.81
N ARG A 20 8.53 -14.92 -39.36
CA ARG A 20 7.41 -15.65 -40.00
C ARG A 20 7.23 -15.23 -41.46
N ARG A 21 7.27 -13.92 -41.75
CA ARG A 21 7.19 -13.40 -43.12
C ARG A 21 8.37 -13.87 -43.98
N ALA A 22 9.59 -13.83 -43.46
CA ALA A 22 10.76 -14.30 -44.18
C ALA A 22 10.69 -15.81 -44.48
N ILE A 23 10.20 -16.64 -43.56
CA ILE A 23 10.03 -18.08 -43.77
C ILE A 23 8.96 -18.34 -44.84
N GLN A 24 7.81 -17.64 -44.78
CA GLN A 24 6.77 -17.76 -45.80
C GLN A 24 7.27 -17.35 -47.20
N GLU A 25 8.03 -16.27 -47.32
CA GLU A 25 8.63 -15.86 -48.60
C GLU A 25 9.57 -16.93 -49.15
N VAL A 26 10.40 -17.54 -48.31
CA VAL A 26 11.31 -18.62 -48.74
C VAL A 26 10.54 -19.87 -49.15
N ARG A 27 9.48 -20.25 -48.42
CA ARG A 27 8.57 -21.35 -48.80
C ARG A 27 7.83 -21.10 -50.12
N ARG A 28 7.50 -19.84 -50.43
CA ARG A 28 6.90 -19.42 -51.71
C ARG A 28 7.89 -19.43 -52.89
N GLY A 29 9.15 -19.82 -52.67
CA GLY A 29 10.14 -20.01 -53.74
C GLY A 29 11.13 -18.86 -53.92
N THR A 30 11.12 -17.82 -53.06
CA THR A 30 12.19 -16.82 -53.10
C THR A 30 13.50 -17.35 -52.50
N SER A 31 14.63 -16.88 -53.06
CA SER A 31 15.95 -17.29 -52.61
C SER A 31 16.20 -16.90 -51.15
N ALA A 32 16.49 -17.90 -50.30
CA ALA A 32 16.86 -17.70 -48.89
C ALA A 32 17.99 -16.69 -48.67
N ARG A 33 18.87 -16.48 -49.68
CA ARG A 33 19.95 -15.49 -49.63
C ARG A 33 19.44 -14.06 -49.81
N ALA A 34 18.47 -13.86 -50.71
CA ALA A 34 17.85 -12.56 -50.94
C ALA A 34 16.96 -12.17 -49.75
N THR A 35 16.17 -13.10 -49.25
CA THR A 35 15.30 -12.90 -48.09
C THR A 35 16.12 -12.63 -46.82
N ALA A 36 17.24 -13.32 -46.61
CA ALA A 36 18.17 -13.05 -45.52
C ALA A 36 18.68 -11.60 -45.52
N LYS A 37 19.07 -11.08 -46.69
CA LYS A 37 19.55 -9.69 -46.83
C LYS A 37 18.43 -8.66 -46.59
N ARG A 38 17.22 -8.95 -47.08
CA ARG A 38 16.05 -8.06 -46.96
C ARG A 38 15.55 -7.92 -45.53
N PHE A 39 15.48 -9.03 -44.78
CA PHE A 39 14.95 -9.05 -43.41
C PHE A 39 16.05 -8.96 -42.33
N GLY A 40 17.33 -8.94 -42.71
CA GLY A 40 18.45 -8.91 -41.76
C GLY A 40 18.57 -10.17 -40.90
N ILE A 41 18.06 -11.31 -41.40
CA ILE A 41 18.07 -12.61 -40.71
C ILE A 41 19.17 -13.47 -41.33
N PRO A 42 20.04 -14.14 -40.54
CA PRO A 42 21.06 -15.02 -41.08
C PRO A 42 20.46 -16.10 -41.98
N ARG A 43 21.04 -16.30 -43.18
CA ARG A 43 20.59 -17.30 -44.16
C ARG A 43 20.40 -18.69 -43.54
N GLN A 44 21.35 -19.10 -42.70
CA GLN A 44 21.34 -20.42 -42.08
C GLN A 44 20.12 -20.59 -41.16
N THR A 45 19.75 -19.55 -40.42
CA THR A 45 18.53 -19.55 -39.61
C THR A 45 17.28 -19.73 -40.46
N LEU A 46 17.17 -19.07 -41.61
CA LEU A 46 16.01 -19.27 -42.51
C LEU A 46 15.97 -20.68 -43.10
N GLN A 47 17.14 -21.22 -43.51
CA GLN A 47 17.22 -22.57 -44.08
C GLN A 47 16.88 -23.65 -43.05
N ASP A 48 17.44 -23.56 -41.84
CA ASP A 48 17.19 -24.53 -40.76
C ASP A 48 15.71 -24.52 -40.37
N ARG A 49 15.07 -23.35 -40.33
CA ARG A 49 13.65 -23.18 -39.98
C ARG A 49 12.69 -23.63 -41.06
N CYS A 50 13.05 -23.41 -42.33
CA CYS A 50 12.27 -23.98 -43.45
C CYS A 50 12.34 -25.51 -43.46
N LYS A 51 13.48 -26.10 -43.07
CA LYS A 51 13.65 -27.56 -42.98
C LYS A 51 12.97 -28.19 -41.76
N SER A 52 12.98 -27.51 -40.61
CA SER A 52 12.40 -28.02 -39.36
C SER A 52 10.92 -27.68 -39.19
N GLU A 53 10.31 -27.00 -40.18
CA GLU A 53 8.92 -26.51 -40.15
C GLU A 53 8.55 -25.70 -38.90
N ASN A 54 9.54 -25.08 -38.24
CA ASN A 54 9.32 -24.30 -37.03
C ASN A 54 9.41 -22.81 -37.33
N ASP A 55 8.26 -22.14 -37.31
CA ASP A 55 8.11 -20.71 -37.62
C ASP A 55 8.29 -19.79 -36.41
N GLU A 56 8.53 -20.36 -35.23
CA GLU A 56 8.65 -19.62 -33.98
C GLU A 56 10.05 -19.03 -33.80
N LYS A 57 10.09 -17.86 -33.18
CA LYS A 57 11.35 -17.22 -32.82
C LYS A 57 12.06 -18.09 -31.77
N PRO A 58 13.37 -18.40 -31.95
CA PRO A 58 14.10 -19.14 -30.93
C PRO A 58 14.10 -18.38 -29.59
N CYS A 59 13.64 -19.04 -28.54
CA CYS A 59 13.90 -18.60 -27.18
C CYS A 59 15.40 -18.73 -26.91
N LEU A 60 16.06 -17.60 -26.65
CA LEU A 60 17.50 -17.54 -26.44
C LEU A 60 17.78 -17.59 -24.94
N GLY A 61 18.24 -18.75 -24.49
CA GLY A 61 18.54 -19.02 -23.09
C GLY A 61 17.80 -20.25 -22.57
N PRO A 62 18.10 -20.69 -21.34
CA PRO A 62 17.37 -21.76 -20.69
C PRO A 62 15.91 -21.36 -20.50
N ARG A 63 15.00 -22.33 -20.64
CA ARG A 63 13.58 -22.14 -20.31
C ARG A 63 13.44 -21.85 -18.80
N PRO A 64 12.41 -21.10 -18.39
CA PRO A 64 12.08 -20.94 -16.98
C PRO A 64 11.89 -22.31 -16.29
N PHE A 65 12.15 -22.36 -14.98
CA PHE A 65 11.98 -23.59 -14.20
C PHE A 65 10.50 -23.94 -14.01
N PHE A 66 9.63 -22.94 -13.89
CA PHE A 66 8.19 -23.10 -13.76
C PHE A 66 7.48 -22.87 -15.09
N SER A 67 6.30 -23.47 -15.25
CA SER A 67 5.40 -23.14 -16.35
C SER A 67 4.81 -21.74 -16.17
N GLU A 68 4.40 -21.13 -17.28
CA GLU A 68 3.73 -19.82 -17.27
C GLU A 68 2.42 -19.89 -16.46
N ASP A 69 1.63 -20.95 -16.64
CA ASP A 69 0.37 -21.16 -15.91
C ASP A 69 0.56 -21.17 -14.38
N PHE A 70 1.67 -21.76 -13.91
CA PHE A 70 1.95 -21.80 -12.47
C PHE A 70 2.37 -20.43 -11.94
N GLU A 71 3.22 -19.71 -12.67
CA GLU A 71 3.62 -18.37 -12.22
C GLU A 71 2.41 -17.41 -12.19
N GLU A 72 1.47 -17.56 -13.13
CA GLU A 72 0.21 -16.83 -13.14
C GLU A 72 -0.68 -17.17 -11.93
N GLU A 73 -0.88 -18.46 -11.62
CA GLU A 73 -1.64 -18.88 -10.43
C GLU A 73 -0.99 -18.35 -9.14
N LEU A 74 0.34 -18.40 -9.06
CA LEU A 74 1.08 -17.88 -7.93
C LEU A 74 0.92 -16.35 -7.79
N ALA A 75 0.94 -15.60 -8.90
CA ALA A 75 0.71 -14.16 -8.91
C ALA A 75 -0.69 -13.81 -8.40
N GLN A 76 -1.73 -14.49 -8.92
CA GLN A 76 -3.11 -14.30 -8.49
C GLN A 76 -3.30 -14.63 -7.00
N ARG A 77 -2.65 -15.70 -6.52
CA ARG A 77 -2.70 -16.07 -5.10
C ARG A 77 -2.04 -15.03 -4.21
N VAL A 78 -0.90 -14.47 -4.62
CA VAL A 78 -0.22 -13.39 -3.88
C VAL A 78 -1.13 -12.16 -3.76
N ILE A 79 -1.82 -11.79 -4.83
CA ILE A 79 -2.78 -10.67 -4.84
C ILE A 79 -3.93 -10.95 -3.88
N MET A 80 -4.58 -12.11 -4.02
CA MET A 80 -5.71 -12.48 -3.17
C MET A 80 -5.37 -12.47 -1.68
N VAL A 81 -4.20 -12.97 -1.30
CA VAL A 81 -3.77 -13.03 0.10
C VAL A 81 -3.37 -11.64 0.61
N ALA A 82 -2.84 -10.78 -0.26
CA ALA A 82 -2.60 -9.36 0.06
C ALA A 82 -3.93 -8.60 0.28
N ASP A 83 -4.96 -8.87 -0.52
CA ASP A 83 -6.30 -8.27 -0.37
C ASP A 83 -6.98 -8.68 0.94
N MET A 84 -6.64 -9.86 1.47
CA MET A 84 -7.04 -10.32 2.80
C MET A 84 -6.16 -9.77 3.94
N PHE A 85 -5.32 -8.76 3.67
CA PHE A 85 -4.38 -8.14 4.61
C PHE A 85 -3.25 -9.07 5.11
N TYR A 86 -3.01 -10.20 4.45
CA TYR A 86 -1.90 -11.11 4.75
C TYR A 86 -0.76 -10.92 3.73
N GLY A 87 -0.07 -9.78 3.77
CA GLY A 87 1.00 -9.48 2.80
C GLY A 87 2.08 -10.58 2.71
N VAL A 88 2.39 -11.02 1.48
CA VAL A 88 3.45 -12.01 1.23
C VAL A 88 4.79 -11.30 1.03
N THR A 89 5.78 -11.58 1.87
CA THR A 89 7.13 -11.02 1.70
C THR A 89 7.87 -11.68 0.55
N THR A 90 8.88 -11.00 0.01
CA THR A 90 9.75 -11.57 -1.04
C THR A 90 10.47 -12.84 -0.59
N GLU A 91 10.79 -12.94 0.69
CA GLU A 91 11.38 -14.15 1.28
C GLU A 91 10.39 -15.30 1.33
N LYS A 92 9.14 -15.02 1.74
CA LYS A 92 8.09 -16.04 1.77
C LYS A 92 7.73 -16.51 0.37
N LEU A 93 7.66 -15.61 -0.60
CA LEU A 93 7.49 -15.94 -2.02
C LEU A 93 8.62 -16.85 -2.52
N ALA A 94 9.87 -16.54 -2.18
CA ALA A 94 11.03 -17.36 -2.53
C ALA A 94 11.00 -18.76 -1.88
N SER A 95 10.55 -18.86 -0.63
CA SER A 95 10.35 -20.14 0.06
C SER A 95 9.20 -20.95 -0.56
N LEU A 96 8.08 -20.31 -0.89
CA LEU A 96 6.93 -20.97 -1.54
C LEU A 96 7.32 -21.56 -2.90
N ALA A 97 8.09 -20.82 -3.69
CA ALA A 97 8.61 -21.31 -4.96
C ALA A 97 9.52 -22.53 -4.78
N PHE A 98 10.40 -22.51 -3.78
CA PHE A 98 11.25 -23.66 -3.45
C PHE A 98 10.42 -24.88 -3.03
N GLU A 99 9.48 -24.71 -2.09
CA GLU A 99 8.62 -25.78 -1.61
C GLU A 99 7.79 -26.41 -2.73
N PHE A 100 7.26 -25.57 -3.63
CA PHE A 100 6.52 -26.06 -4.80
C PHE A 100 7.42 -26.87 -5.74
N ALA A 101 8.63 -26.39 -6.02
CA ALA A 101 9.56 -27.06 -6.90
C ALA A 101 10.00 -28.44 -6.35
N GLU A 102 10.26 -28.55 -5.05
CA GLU A 102 10.58 -29.82 -4.39
C GLU A 102 9.36 -30.77 -4.38
N ARG A 103 8.15 -30.28 -4.09
CA ARG A 103 6.92 -31.10 -4.09
C ARG A 103 6.57 -31.67 -5.46
N GLN A 104 6.77 -30.87 -6.52
CA GLN A 104 6.50 -31.28 -7.89
C GLN A 104 7.70 -31.99 -8.55
N ASN A 105 8.79 -32.24 -7.80
CA ASN A 105 10.04 -32.83 -8.31
C ASN A 105 10.60 -32.10 -9.55
N ILE A 106 10.42 -30.77 -9.62
CA ILE A 106 10.93 -29.95 -10.73
C ILE A 106 12.45 -29.76 -10.53
N PRO A 107 13.30 -30.11 -11.51
CA PRO A 107 14.73 -29.89 -11.39
C PRO A 107 15.05 -28.38 -11.28
N HIS A 108 15.56 -27.94 -10.14
CA HIS A 108 15.87 -26.53 -9.88
C HIS A 108 17.29 -26.31 -9.35
N ARG A 109 17.79 -25.08 -9.54
CA ARG A 109 19.09 -24.61 -9.01
C ARG A 109 18.96 -23.75 -7.75
N PHE A 110 17.81 -23.82 -7.09
CA PHE A 110 17.57 -23.07 -5.85
C PHE A 110 18.46 -23.53 -4.70
N ASN A 111 18.62 -22.67 -3.70
CA ASN A 111 19.47 -22.95 -2.56
C ASN A 111 18.76 -23.94 -1.62
N ARG A 112 19.28 -25.17 -1.54
CA ARG A 112 18.73 -26.24 -0.69
C ARG A 112 19.01 -26.03 0.80
N GLU A 113 20.10 -25.37 1.16
CA GLU A 113 20.43 -25.07 2.56
C GLU A 113 19.44 -24.05 3.14
N LYS A 114 19.15 -23.00 2.37
CA LYS A 114 18.21 -21.94 2.76
C LYS A 114 16.75 -22.25 2.44
N LYS A 115 16.49 -23.34 1.70
CA LYS A 115 15.16 -23.73 1.20
C LYS A 115 14.41 -22.58 0.52
N GLN A 116 15.12 -21.85 -0.33
CA GLN A 116 14.63 -20.61 -0.95
C GLN A 116 15.10 -20.46 -2.39
N ALA A 117 14.21 -19.91 -3.22
CA ALA A 117 14.57 -19.39 -4.53
C ALA A 117 15.51 -18.18 -4.41
N GLY A 118 16.38 -18.01 -5.41
CA GLY A 118 17.36 -16.92 -5.41
C GLY A 118 16.74 -15.54 -5.66
N PRO A 119 17.44 -14.45 -5.29
CA PRO A 119 16.96 -13.08 -5.50
C PRO A 119 16.72 -12.75 -6.99
N ASP A 120 17.48 -13.36 -7.91
CA ASP A 120 17.30 -13.17 -9.35
C ASP A 120 16.00 -13.83 -9.85
N TRP A 121 15.56 -14.92 -9.23
CA TRP A 121 14.28 -15.54 -9.57
C TRP A 121 13.12 -14.63 -9.16
N VAL A 122 13.15 -14.08 -7.94
CA VAL A 122 12.13 -13.13 -7.46
C VAL A 122 12.08 -11.88 -8.34
N ALA A 123 13.23 -11.32 -8.69
CA ALA A 123 13.30 -10.18 -9.60
C ALA A 123 12.76 -10.51 -11.00
N GLY A 124 13.02 -11.73 -11.49
CA GLY A 124 12.47 -12.23 -12.75
C GLY A 124 10.95 -12.40 -12.71
N PHE A 125 10.42 -12.96 -11.62
CA PHE A 125 8.99 -13.14 -11.40
C PHE A 125 8.25 -11.79 -11.42
N LEU A 126 8.72 -10.80 -10.64
CA LEU A 126 8.14 -9.46 -10.62
C LEU A 126 8.24 -8.72 -11.97
N LYS A 127 9.21 -9.09 -12.82
CA LYS A 127 9.32 -8.52 -14.16
C LYS A 127 8.33 -9.14 -15.15
N ARG A 128 7.99 -10.41 -14.96
CA ARG A 128 7.00 -11.14 -15.79
C ARG A 128 5.57 -10.83 -15.37
N HIS A 129 5.35 -10.57 -14.09
CA HIS A 129 4.06 -10.27 -13.46
C HIS A 129 4.00 -8.83 -12.95
N PRO A 130 3.84 -7.82 -13.84
CA PRO A 130 3.82 -6.40 -13.45
C PRO A 130 2.65 -6.02 -12.54
N GLU A 131 1.60 -6.82 -12.47
CA GLU A 131 0.47 -6.71 -11.54
C GLU A 131 0.88 -6.94 -10.07
N VAL A 132 1.97 -7.66 -9.83
CA VAL A 132 2.53 -7.87 -8.49
C VAL A 132 3.65 -6.87 -8.24
N SER A 133 3.52 -6.06 -7.19
CA SER A 133 4.55 -5.08 -6.84
C SER A 133 4.86 -5.06 -5.35
N VAL A 134 6.13 -4.79 -5.02
CA VAL A 134 6.54 -4.62 -3.63
C VAL A 134 6.01 -3.27 -3.13
N ARG A 135 5.19 -3.32 -2.08
CA ARG A 135 4.60 -2.16 -1.42
C ARG A 135 4.89 -2.22 0.08
N LYS A 136 4.95 -1.05 0.73
CA LYS A 136 4.97 -0.97 2.19
C LYS A 136 3.51 -1.08 2.66
N PRO A 137 3.13 -2.08 3.47
CA PRO A 137 1.78 -2.14 4.01
C PRO A 137 1.55 -0.96 4.95
N GLU A 138 0.35 -0.40 4.93
CA GLU A 138 -0.10 0.56 5.94
C GLU A 138 -0.57 -0.21 7.18
N ASN A 139 -0.26 0.33 8.36
CA ASN A 139 -0.68 -0.28 9.61
C ASN A 139 -2.19 -0.10 9.77
N CYS A 140 -2.96 -1.15 9.52
CA CYS A 140 -4.37 -1.23 9.89
C CYS A 140 -4.49 -2.07 11.17
N SER A 141 -5.16 -1.56 12.20
CA SER A 141 -5.43 -2.37 13.40
C SER A 141 -6.46 -3.45 13.10
N LEU A 142 -6.30 -4.63 13.70
CA LEU A 142 -7.27 -5.73 13.57
C LEU A 142 -8.69 -5.30 13.97
N THR A 143 -8.80 -4.49 15.02
CA THR A 143 -10.07 -3.88 15.45
C THR A 143 -10.71 -3.01 14.37
N ARG A 144 -9.94 -2.29 13.54
CA ARG A 144 -10.47 -1.51 12.43
C ARG A 144 -10.93 -2.41 11.28
N LEU A 145 -10.21 -3.50 11.00
CA LEU A 145 -10.63 -4.51 10.01
C LEU A 145 -11.93 -5.23 10.44
N GLU A 146 -12.03 -5.62 11.70
CA GLU A 146 -13.24 -6.24 12.27
C GLU A 146 -14.41 -5.26 12.37
N ALA A 147 -14.12 -3.98 12.64
CA ALA A 147 -15.14 -2.93 12.69
C ALA A 147 -15.74 -2.63 11.30
N VAL A 148 -14.93 -2.68 10.23
CA VAL A 148 -15.37 -2.50 8.83
C VAL A 148 -15.98 -3.80 8.30
N ASN A 149 -17.05 -4.25 8.95
CA ASN A 149 -17.85 -5.38 8.48
C ASN A 149 -19.22 -4.89 7.99
N LYS A 150 -19.84 -5.64 7.07
CA LYS A 150 -21.12 -5.28 6.44
C LYS A 150 -22.23 -5.07 7.46
N GLU A 151 -22.20 -5.83 8.55
CA GLU A 151 -23.23 -5.77 9.59
C GLU A 151 -23.11 -4.50 10.43
N ASN A 152 -21.91 -4.12 10.83
CA ASN A 152 -21.59 -2.90 11.57
C ASN A 152 -21.90 -1.66 10.72
N ILE A 153 -21.55 -1.68 9.43
CA ILE A 153 -21.91 -0.60 8.50
C ILE A 153 -23.44 -0.47 8.41
N ARG A 154 -24.15 -1.60 8.26
CA ARG A 154 -25.63 -1.59 8.25
C ARG A 154 -26.22 -1.07 9.56
N LYS A 155 -25.68 -1.48 10.71
CA LYS A 155 -26.09 -0.99 12.04
C LYS A 155 -25.88 0.52 12.15
N PHE A 156 -24.74 1.04 11.70
CA PHE A 156 -24.46 2.48 11.69
C PHE A 156 -25.51 3.25 10.89
N TYR A 157 -25.75 2.88 9.62
CA TYR A 157 -26.74 3.56 8.78
C TYR A 157 -28.15 3.42 9.34
N LYS A 158 -28.49 2.27 9.93
CA LYS A 158 -29.77 2.09 10.61
C LYS A 158 -29.91 3.05 11.79
N ASN A 159 -28.90 3.18 12.65
CA ASN A 159 -28.93 4.09 13.79
C ASN A 159 -29.09 5.56 13.36
N VAL A 160 -28.40 5.96 12.28
CA VAL A 160 -28.55 7.31 11.71
C VAL A 160 -29.96 7.51 11.14
N ALA A 161 -30.51 6.52 10.44
CA ALA A 161 -31.87 6.57 9.92
C ALA A 161 -32.92 6.65 11.04
N ASP A 162 -32.77 5.83 12.10
CA ASP A 162 -33.66 5.82 13.26
C ASP A 162 -33.60 7.16 14.02
N ALA A 163 -32.40 7.72 14.20
CA ALA A 163 -32.20 9.03 14.82
C ALA A 163 -32.84 10.18 14.02
N THR A 164 -32.80 10.07 12.68
CA THR A 164 -33.41 11.03 11.76
C THR A 164 -34.94 10.87 11.73
N ALA A 165 -35.45 9.64 11.73
CA ALA A 165 -36.88 9.37 11.78
C ALA A 165 -37.53 9.86 13.07
N LYS A 166 -36.86 9.67 14.22
CA LYS A 166 -37.34 10.11 15.52
C LYS A 166 -37.36 11.64 15.67
N ASN A 167 -36.35 12.31 15.11
CA ASN A 167 -36.10 13.71 15.42
C ASN A 167 -36.37 14.70 14.28
N GLY A 168 -36.67 14.20 13.08
CA GLY A 168 -36.76 14.97 11.85
C GLY A 168 -35.40 15.05 11.11
N PRO A 169 -35.40 15.48 9.84
CA PRO A 169 -34.17 15.64 9.06
C PRO A 169 -33.26 16.70 9.68
N TYR A 170 -32.00 16.36 9.88
CA TYR A 170 -30.98 17.31 10.30
C TYR A 170 -30.41 18.03 9.06
N PRO A 171 -30.40 19.37 9.03
CA PRO A 171 -29.69 20.09 7.99
C PRO A 171 -28.17 19.89 8.13
N PRO A 172 -27.37 19.99 7.04
CA PRO A 172 -25.94 19.69 7.07
C PRO A 172 -25.13 20.45 8.14
N HIS A 173 -25.47 21.71 8.40
CA HIS A 173 -24.85 22.54 9.44
C HIS A 173 -25.17 22.10 10.90
N ARG A 174 -25.97 21.05 11.08
CA ARG A 174 -26.31 20.45 12.39
C ARG A 174 -25.89 18.99 12.51
N ILE A 175 -25.13 18.49 11.55
CA ILE A 175 -24.53 17.15 11.59
C ILE A 175 -23.05 17.37 11.76
N PHE A 176 -22.50 16.95 12.90
CA PHE A 176 -21.10 17.10 13.25
C PHE A 176 -20.42 15.74 13.36
N ASN A 177 -19.17 15.67 12.95
CA ASN A 177 -18.29 14.52 13.20
C ASN A 177 -17.11 14.97 14.05
N VAL A 178 -16.90 14.31 15.18
CA VAL A 178 -15.72 14.48 16.03
C VAL A 178 -14.78 13.29 15.87
N ASP A 179 -13.48 13.57 15.81
CA ASP A 179 -12.42 12.56 15.74
C ASP A 179 -11.12 13.09 16.35
N GLU A 180 -10.26 12.17 16.79
CA GLU A 180 -8.96 12.47 17.35
C GLU A 180 -7.82 12.18 16.37
N THR A 181 -6.86 13.09 16.31
CA THR A 181 -5.61 12.83 15.57
C THR A 181 -4.38 13.14 16.41
N GLY A 182 -3.43 12.22 16.39
CA GLY A 182 -2.15 12.34 17.07
C GLY A 182 -1.09 13.01 16.20
N ILE A 183 -0.63 14.18 16.61
CA ILE A 183 0.48 14.90 15.98
C ILE A 183 1.75 14.66 16.79
N THR A 184 2.80 14.19 16.12
CA THR A 184 4.11 14.01 16.74
C THR A 184 5.13 14.95 16.08
N PRO A 185 5.91 15.74 16.85
CA PRO A 185 6.89 16.67 16.30
C PRO A 185 8.13 15.97 15.71
N VAL A 186 8.30 14.67 16.01
CA VAL A 186 9.37 13.85 15.41
C VAL A 186 8.87 13.27 14.10
N VAL A 187 9.32 13.86 13.01
CA VAL A 187 9.08 13.37 11.66
C VAL A 187 9.94 12.13 11.36
N ASP A 188 9.37 11.19 10.61
CA ASP A 188 10.12 10.05 10.08
C ASP A 188 11.33 10.53 9.30
N SER A 189 12.48 9.90 9.54
CA SER A 189 13.71 10.29 8.85
C SER A 189 13.63 9.88 7.37
N PRO A 190 13.76 10.83 6.42
CA PRO A 190 13.90 10.47 5.03
C PRO A 190 15.17 9.65 4.83
N LYS A 191 15.19 8.81 3.79
CA LYS A 191 16.39 8.05 3.44
C LYS A 191 17.52 9.04 3.11
N VAL A 192 18.63 8.95 3.85
CA VAL A 192 19.82 9.76 3.63
C VAL A 192 20.86 8.97 2.83
N LEU A 193 21.63 9.66 1.99
CA LEU A 193 22.79 9.08 1.32
C LEU A 193 23.91 8.90 2.34
N ALA A 194 24.45 7.69 2.45
CA ALA A 194 25.51 7.36 3.39
C ALA A 194 26.55 6.41 2.76
N GLY A 195 27.75 6.38 3.34
CA GLY A 195 28.83 5.51 2.89
C GLY A 195 28.40 4.04 2.87
N LYS A 196 28.66 3.37 1.74
CA LYS A 196 28.32 1.95 1.52
C LYS A 196 29.00 1.09 2.59
N GLY A 197 28.22 0.30 3.33
CA GLY A 197 28.71 -0.58 4.40
C GLY A 197 28.58 -0.01 5.81
N ARG A 198 28.19 1.26 5.98
CA ARG A 198 27.79 1.78 7.30
C ARG A 198 26.40 1.26 7.67
N ARG A 199 26.31 0.59 8.82
CA ARG A 199 25.05 0.14 9.42
C ARG A 199 24.35 1.24 10.21
N ASN A 200 25.12 2.14 10.83
CA ASN A 200 24.59 3.22 11.67
C ASN A 200 24.83 4.56 10.96
N VAL A 201 23.75 5.18 10.51
CA VAL A 201 23.74 6.55 9.97
C VAL A 201 22.94 7.39 10.94
N GLY A 202 23.64 8.16 11.77
CA GLY A 202 23.01 9.04 12.75
C GLY A 202 22.53 10.33 12.11
N ARG A 203 21.39 10.85 12.59
CA ARG A 203 20.93 12.21 12.35
C ARG A 203 20.67 12.86 13.71
N VAL A 204 21.04 14.13 13.85
CA VAL A 204 20.65 14.94 15.01
C VAL A 204 19.15 15.24 14.89
N SER A 205 18.34 14.71 15.81
CA SER A 205 16.94 15.08 15.99
C SER A 205 16.80 15.92 17.27
N SER A 206 15.78 16.77 17.35
CA SER A 206 15.53 17.61 18.53
C SER A 206 15.14 16.80 19.78
N ALA A 207 14.74 15.54 19.62
CA ALA A 207 14.51 14.57 20.69
C ALA A 207 14.55 13.12 20.15
N GLU A 208 14.83 12.13 21.01
CA GLU A 208 14.79 10.69 20.66
C GLU A 208 13.35 10.18 20.46
N ARG A 209 12.37 10.77 21.16
CA ARG A 209 10.93 10.52 20.99
C ARG A 209 10.18 11.85 21.04
N GLY A 210 9.28 12.07 20.08
CA GLY A 210 8.38 13.22 20.12
C GLY A 210 7.31 13.00 21.18
N LYS A 211 6.98 14.04 21.94
CA LYS A 211 5.80 14.01 22.81
C LYS A 211 4.55 14.11 21.93
N LEU A 212 3.63 13.16 22.09
CA LEU A 212 2.36 13.15 21.36
C LEU A 212 1.52 14.38 21.76
N THR A 213 1.01 15.09 20.77
CA THR A 213 -0.04 16.09 20.93
C THR A 213 -1.28 15.58 20.23
N THR A 214 -2.37 15.39 20.97
CA THR A 214 -3.63 14.92 20.39
C THR A 214 -4.53 16.11 20.11
N VAL A 215 -5.09 16.15 18.91
CA VAL A 215 -6.04 17.17 18.47
C VAL A 215 -7.40 16.50 18.41
N VAL A 216 -8.35 17.00 19.20
CA VAL A 216 -9.77 16.63 19.09
C VAL A 216 -10.41 17.65 18.16
N GLY A 217 -10.75 17.21 16.94
CA GLY A 217 -11.32 18.05 15.90
C GLY A 217 -12.80 17.74 15.68
N CYS A 218 -13.59 18.76 15.34
CA CYS A 218 -15.00 18.60 15.03
C CYS A 218 -15.39 19.45 13.81
N VAL A 219 -16.09 18.84 12.86
CA VAL A 219 -16.47 19.48 11.59
C VAL A 219 -17.93 19.15 11.27
N SER A 220 -18.69 20.13 10.78
CA SER A 220 -20.05 19.90 10.30
C SER A 220 -20.10 19.43 8.85
N ALA A 221 -21.23 18.82 8.46
CA ALA A 221 -21.40 18.27 7.11
C ALA A 221 -21.51 19.35 6.01
N ASP A 222 -21.71 20.62 6.35
CA ASP A 222 -21.57 21.76 5.43
C ASP A 222 -20.13 22.28 5.31
N GLY A 223 -19.17 21.64 5.98
CA GLY A 223 -17.75 21.98 5.94
C GLY A 223 -17.32 23.09 6.91
N ASN A 224 -18.23 23.60 7.74
CA ASN A 224 -17.86 24.58 8.76
C ASN A 224 -17.11 23.91 9.92
N SER A 225 -16.00 24.54 10.32
CA SER A 225 -15.19 24.14 11.48
C SER A 225 -15.41 25.06 12.69
N VAL A 226 -16.49 25.85 12.66
CA VAL A 226 -16.83 26.84 13.69
C VAL A 226 -18.28 26.59 14.16
N PRO A 227 -18.53 26.32 15.47
CA PRO A 227 -17.57 26.09 16.55
C PRO A 227 -17.80 24.78 17.35
N PRO A 228 -16.77 24.31 18.09
CA PRO A 228 -15.55 25.03 18.43
C PRO A 228 -14.27 24.46 17.82
N SER A 229 -13.35 25.37 17.53
CA SER A 229 -11.90 25.22 17.49
C SER A 229 -11.35 24.04 18.33
N PRO A 230 -10.33 23.34 17.82
CA PRO A 230 -9.93 22.04 18.33
C PRO A 230 -9.47 22.10 19.79
N MET A 231 -9.67 20.99 20.51
CA MET A 231 -8.98 20.80 21.79
C MET A 231 -7.59 20.23 21.53
N LEU A 232 -6.57 20.87 22.08
CA LEU A 232 -5.17 20.46 21.99
C LEU A 232 -4.75 19.83 23.32
N ILE A 233 -4.48 18.52 23.30
CA ILE A 233 -4.06 17.73 24.46
C ILE A 233 -2.55 17.47 24.36
N PHE A 234 -1.77 18.13 25.21
CA PHE A 234 -0.31 18.00 25.23
C PHE A 234 0.15 16.88 26.16
N GLY A 235 0.79 15.85 25.60
CA GLY A 235 1.27 14.69 26.34
C GLY A 235 2.57 14.90 27.12
N GLY A 236 2.75 14.13 28.19
CA GLY A 236 3.99 14.10 28.98
C GLY A 236 4.22 15.36 29.80
N ARG A 237 3.12 15.97 30.27
CA ARG A 237 3.11 17.21 31.07
C ARG A 237 2.05 17.12 32.18
N LYS A 238 2.38 17.65 33.35
CA LYS A 238 1.44 17.83 34.48
C LYS A 238 0.88 19.25 34.59
N ARG A 239 1.47 20.21 33.88
CA ARG A 239 1.11 21.62 33.89
C ARG A 239 1.09 22.16 32.47
N MET A 240 0.13 23.04 32.22
CA MET A 240 0.03 23.74 30.95
C MET A 240 1.06 24.87 30.87
N ASP A 241 1.52 25.15 29.65
CA ASP A 241 2.44 26.25 29.35
C ASP A 241 1.84 27.06 28.21
N SER A 242 1.55 28.34 28.47
CA SER A 242 0.92 29.25 27.52
C SER A 242 1.65 29.36 26.18
N VAL A 243 2.97 29.08 26.14
CA VAL A 243 3.76 29.10 24.91
C VAL A 243 3.30 28.02 23.92
N LEU A 244 2.70 26.93 24.39
CA LEU A 244 2.21 25.84 23.53
C LEU A 244 0.99 26.24 22.70
N MET A 245 0.23 27.23 23.16
CA MET A 245 -0.93 27.77 22.44
C MET A 245 -0.57 28.93 21.53
N LYS A 246 0.72 29.28 21.42
CA LYS A 246 1.17 30.31 20.49
C LYS A 246 0.77 29.91 19.07
N ASP A 247 0.07 30.80 18.38
CA ASP A 247 -0.44 30.61 17.02
C ASP A 247 -1.47 29.47 16.87
N ALA A 248 -2.03 28.96 17.97
CA ALA A 248 -3.14 28.03 17.92
C ALA A 248 -4.40 28.70 17.32
N PRO A 249 -5.29 27.93 16.64
CA PRO A 249 -6.54 28.47 16.14
C PRO A 249 -7.33 29.20 17.23
N LEU A 250 -7.90 30.36 16.90
CA LEU A 250 -8.69 31.16 17.84
C LEU A 250 -9.84 30.31 18.43
N GLY A 251 -9.97 30.36 19.75
CA GLY A 251 -10.94 29.59 20.53
C GLY A 251 -10.52 28.15 20.84
N SER A 252 -9.31 27.71 20.47
CA SER A 252 -8.83 26.36 20.80
C SER A 252 -8.77 26.18 22.32
N ILE A 253 -9.18 25.00 22.79
CA ILE A 253 -9.06 24.66 24.21
C ILE A 253 -7.73 23.96 24.43
N GLU A 254 -7.05 24.30 25.51
CA GLU A 254 -5.86 23.60 25.96
C GLU A 254 -6.17 22.53 27.01
N ALA A 255 -5.44 21.42 26.93
CA ALA A 255 -5.42 20.39 27.96
C ALA A 255 -4.06 19.69 28.01
N VAL A 256 -3.81 19.02 29.13
CA VAL A 256 -2.61 18.22 29.34
C VAL A 256 -2.99 16.84 29.80
N SER A 257 -2.21 15.84 29.39
CA SER A 257 -2.32 14.49 29.93
C SER A 257 -0.95 13.83 30.06
N ASP A 258 -0.83 12.80 30.89
CA ASP A 258 0.45 12.15 31.17
C ASP A 258 1.06 11.51 29.91
N ASN A 259 0.23 10.99 29.01
CA ASN A 259 0.64 10.25 27.82
C ASN A 259 0.17 10.89 26.49
N GLY A 260 -0.58 11.99 26.54
CA GLY A 260 -1.15 12.65 25.36
C GLY A 260 -2.46 12.05 24.87
N TRP A 261 -3.00 11.02 25.55
CA TRP A 261 -4.27 10.40 25.17
C TRP A 261 -5.46 11.18 25.72
N VAL A 262 -6.60 11.09 25.03
CA VAL A 262 -7.89 11.58 25.51
C VAL A 262 -8.40 10.69 26.64
N THR A 263 -8.91 11.31 27.69
CA THR A 263 -9.56 10.64 28.83
C THR A 263 -11.00 11.14 28.95
N THR A 264 -11.89 10.38 29.59
CA THR A 264 -13.30 10.77 29.77
C THR A 264 -13.46 12.20 30.32
N PRO A 265 -12.71 12.63 31.36
CA PRO A 265 -12.81 14.01 31.85
C PRO A 265 -12.42 15.07 30.81
N LEU A 266 -11.38 14.80 30.01
CA LEU A 266 -10.94 15.70 28.96
C LEU A 266 -11.96 15.76 27.82
N PHE A 267 -12.53 14.61 27.45
CA PHE A 267 -13.60 14.57 26.46
C PHE A 267 -14.85 15.33 26.94
N MET A 268 -15.23 15.21 28.21
CA MET A 268 -16.35 15.97 28.77
C MET A 268 -16.09 17.48 28.82
N GLN A 269 -14.83 17.90 29.03
CA GLN A 269 -14.43 19.29 28.90
C GLN A 269 -14.64 19.80 27.47
N TRP A 270 -14.20 19.03 26.47
CA TRP A 270 -14.46 19.34 25.06
C TRP A 270 -15.97 19.35 24.73
N PHE A 271 -16.73 18.37 25.24
CA PHE A 271 -18.16 18.25 24.98
C PHE A 271 -18.94 19.42 25.56
N SER A 272 -18.59 19.87 26.76
CA SER A 272 -19.20 21.06 27.38
C SER A 272 -18.97 22.31 26.52
N HIS A 273 -17.76 22.48 26.01
CA HIS A 273 -17.42 23.56 25.09
C HIS A 273 -18.17 23.45 23.76
N PHE A 274 -18.32 22.23 23.21
CA PHE A 274 -19.14 21.97 22.04
C PHE A 274 -20.60 22.40 22.26
N VAL A 275 -21.19 22.02 23.38
CA VAL A 275 -22.59 22.38 23.72
C VAL A 275 -22.74 23.90 23.87
N GLU A 276 -21.81 24.57 24.54
CA GLU A 276 -21.83 26.03 24.72
C GLU A 276 -21.79 26.77 23.38
N HIS A 277 -20.97 26.29 22.45
CA HIS A 277 -20.75 26.92 21.15
C HIS A 277 -21.86 26.62 20.12
N VAL A 278 -22.33 25.38 20.09
CA VAL A 278 -23.35 24.95 19.12
C VAL A 278 -24.75 25.34 19.58
N GLY A 279 -24.96 25.48 20.90
CA GLY A 279 -26.22 25.84 21.52
C GLY A 279 -27.38 24.90 21.16
N PRO A 280 -27.24 23.56 21.33
CA PRO A 280 -28.33 22.64 21.05
C PRO A 280 -29.50 22.88 22.01
N SER A 281 -30.72 22.87 21.49
CA SER A 281 -31.96 23.03 22.25
C SER A 281 -33.03 22.06 21.75
N LYS A 282 -34.19 22.01 22.43
CA LYS A 282 -35.32 21.17 21.98
C LYS A 282 -35.78 21.52 20.57
N ASP A 283 -35.70 22.80 20.20
CA ASP A 283 -36.08 23.35 18.90
C ASP A 283 -34.89 23.36 17.90
N ARG A 284 -33.65 23.32 18.42
CA ARG A 284 -32.41 23.26 17.63
C ARG A 284 -31.65 21.97 17.95
N ARG A 285 -32.15 20.86 17.41
CA ARG A 285 -31.51 19.54 17.56
C ARG A 285 -30.27 19.42 16.67
N VAL A 286 -29.27 18.72 17.19
CA VAL A 286 -27.96 18.51 16.56
C VAL A 286 -27.61 17.03 16.63
N LEU A 287 -27.03 16.52 15.55
CA LEU A 287 -26.52 15.16 15.44
C LEU A 287 -25.00 15.20 15.56
N LEU A 288 -24.45 14.59 16.61
CA LEU A 288 -23.00 14.39 16.77
C LEU A 288 -22.66 12.93 16.47
N LEU A 289 -21.76 12.73 15.51
CA LEU A 289 -21.17 11.45 15.14
C LEU A 289 -19.79 11.35 15.81
N MET A 290 -19.57 10.25 16.50
CA MET A 290 -18.31 9.93 17.19
C MET A 290 -18.09 8.42 17.16
N ASP A 291 -16.84 8.00 17.32
CA ASP A 291 -16.51 6.59 17.41
C ASP A 291 -16.88 5.99 18.79
N ASN A 292 -16.70 4.67 18.93
CA ASN A 292 -17.01 3.95 20.17
C ASN A 292 -15.79 3.83 21.10
N HIS A 293 -14.89 4.82 21.09
CA HIS A 293 -13.75 4.83 21.99
C HIS A 293 -14.21 4.90 23.45
N SER A 294 -13.53 4.20 24.36
CA SER A 294 -13.96 4.07 25.76
C SER A 294 -14.09 5.42 26.48
N ALA A 295 -13.29 6.41 26.10
CA ALA A 295 -13.37 7.77 26.64
C ALA A 295 -14.69 8.50 26.26
N HIS A 296 -15.38 8.07 25.20
CA HIS A 296 -16.62 8.70 24.70
C HIS A 296 -17.88 8.11 25.34
N ILE A 297 -17.80 6.88 25.83
CA ILE A 297 -18.96 6.07 26.27
C ILE A 297 -18.99 5.77 27.78
N SER A 298 -18.00 6.25 28.53
CA SER A 298 -17.82 5.92 29.94
C SER A 298 -18.48 6.89 30.91
#